data_AF-I8QVT3-F1
#
_entry.id   AF-I8QVT3-F1
#
_cell.length_a   1.000
_cell.length_b   1.000
_cell.length_c   1.000
_cell.angle_alpha   90.00
_cell.angle_beta   90.00
_cell.angle_gamma   90.00
#
_symmetry.space_group_name_H-M   'P 1'
#
loop_
_entity.id
_entity.type
_entity.pdbx_description
1 polymer ?
#
loop_
_entity_poly.entity_id
_entity_poly.type
_entity_poly.pdbx_seq_one_letter_code
_entity_poly.pdbx_strand_id
1 'polypeptide(L)'
;MPVQAVRVSDEVPTLPAPTDDPDASYASAASRALSPPRRGCPHSPPCPAADGADRDAARVTNQHWDQGWSLLCNGVILFDDTGEILPTGRTIEPRRALPRVACAPRPPAPRRASQAPVPV
;
A
#
# COMPACT_ATOMS: atom_id res chain seq x y z
N MET A 1 -19.19 -28.89 73.89
CA MET A 1 -19.35 -28.71 72.43
C MET A 1 -18.24 -27.79 71.96
N PRO A 2 -17.24 -28.26 71.21
CA PRO A 2 -16.09 -27.46 70.78
C PRO A 2 -16.49 -26.55 69.60
N VAL A 3 -16.17 -25.26 69.68
CA VAL A 3 -16.25 -24.34 68.54
C VAL A 3 -14.92 -24.39 67.79
N GLN A 4 -14.95 -24.92 66.56
CA GLN A 4 -13.79 -24.95 65.67
C GLN A 4 -13.49 -23.54 65.16
N ALA A 5 -12.25 -23.09 65.33
CA ALA A 5 -11.72 -21.94 64.61
C ALA A 5 -11.33 -22.40 63.19
N VAL A 6 -12.09 -21.99 62.18
CA VAL A 6 -11.69 -22.14 60.78
C VAL A 6 -10.65 -21.07 60.47
N ARG A 7 -9.46 -21.49 60.03
CA ARG A 7 -8.45 -20.58 59.49
C ARG A 7 -8.87 -20.16 58.08
N VAL A 8 -8.90 -18.86 57.84
CA VAL A 8 -8.96 -18.29 56.48
C VAL A 8 -7.57 -18.46 55.89
N SER A 9 -7.44 -19.33 54.89
CA SER A 9 -6.26 -19.38 54.03
C SER A 9 -6.36 -18.23 53.04
N ASP A 10 -5.62 -17.16 53.30
CA ASP A 10 -5.35 -16.09 52.34
C ASP A 10 -4.23 -16.58 51.41
N GLU A 11 -4.60 -17.23 50.30
CA GLU A 11 -3.66 -17.48 49.21
C GLU A 11 -3.89 -16.44 48.12
N VAL A 12 -3.04 -15.40 48.14
CA VAL A 12 -2.87 -14.44 47.06
C VAL A 12 -2.12 -15.13 45.92
N PRO A 13 -2.70 -15.28 44.71
CA PRO A 13 -1.92 -15.74 43.57
C PRO A 13 -1.01 -14.61 43.12
N THR A 14 0.27 -14.69 43.48
CA THR A 14 1.35 -13.88 42.90
C THR A 14 1.42 -14.16 41.40
N LEU A 15 1.02 -13.18 40.59
CA LEU A 15 1.26 -13.18 39.15
C LEU A 15 2.78 -13.16 38.90
N PRO A 16 3.33 -14.00 38.00
CA PRO A 16 4.73 -13.88 37.61
C PRO A 16 4.95 -12.56 36.85
N ALA A 17 6.10 -11.92 37.14
CA ALA A 17 6.52 -10.68 36.54
C ALA A 17 6.62 -10.78 34.99
N PRO A 18 6.35 -9.69 34.25
CA PRO A 18 6.54 -9.66 32.81
C PRO A 18 8.03 -9.70 32.49
N THR A 19 8.49 -10.81 31.91
CA THR A 19 9.79 -10.85 31.23
C THR A 19 9.68 -10.08 29.93
N ASP A 20 10.40 -8.96 29.85
CA ASP A 20 10.62 -8.16 28.66
C ASP A 20 11.57 -8.94 27.72
N ASP A 21 10.99 -9.71 26.80
CA ASP A 21 11.69 -10.24 25.61
C ASP A 21 11.13 -9.50 24.37
N PRO A 22 11.84 -8.49 23.83
CA PRO A 22 11.46 -7.85 22.59
C PRO A 22 12.05 -8.60 21.38
N ASP A 23 11.20 -8.75 20.34
CA ASP A 23 11.55 -9.06 18.94
C ASP A 23 11.28 -10.48 18.38
N ALA A 24 10.07 -11.00 18.58
CA ALA A 24 9.54 -12.05 17.68
C ALA A 24 8.02 -12.07 17.49
N SER A 25 7.24 -11.32 18.27
CA SER A 25 5.77 -11.48 18.32
C SER A 25 4.95 -10.50 17.48
N TYR A 26 5.56 -9.50 16.82
CA TYR A 26 4.78 -8.60 15.95
C TYR A 26 4.49 -9.19 14.55
N ALA A 27 5.18 -10.27 14.16
CA ALA A 27 5.02 -10.88 12.83
C ALA A 27 3.87 -11.92 12.74
N SER A 28 3.22 -12.29 13.85
CA SER A 28 2.33 -13.48 13.88
C SER A 28 0.83 -13.17 13.84
N ALA A 29 0.42 -11.90 13.98
CA ALA A 29 -0.98 -11.50 13.81
C ALA A 29 -1.36 -11.21 12.34
N ALA A 30 -0.38 -11.12 11.42
CA ALA A 30 -0.63 -10.87 10.00
C ALA A 30 -1.20 -12.09 9.26
N SER A 31 -1.13 -13.28 9.85
CA SER A 31 -1.44 -14.54 9.15
C SER A 31 -2.83 -15.12 9.43
N ARG A 32 -3.65 -14.46 10.27
CA ARG A 32 -4.97 -15.01 10.68
C ARG A 32 -6.21 -14.31 10.12
N ALA A 33 -6.01 -13.30 9.28
CA ALA A 33 -7.07 -12.76 8.45
C ALA A 33 -6.75 -12.98 6.97
N LEU A 34 -6.60 -14.25 6.57
CA LEU A 34 -6.91 -14.65 5.20
C LEU A 34 -8.40 -14.39 5.00
N SER A 35 -8.76 -13.13 4.74
CA SER A 35 -10.04 -12.81 4.13
C SER A 35 -10.12 -13.70 2.88
N PRO A 36 -11.18 -14.52 2.73
CA PRO A 36 -11.27 -15.37 1.55
C PRO A 36 -11.19 -14.48 0.31
N PRO A 37 -10.46 -14.87 -0.75
CA PRO A 37 -10.58 -14.15 -2.02
C PRO A 37 -12.07 -14.16 -2.35
N ARG A 38 -12.71 -12.99 -2.46
CA ARG A 38 -14.13 -12.91 -2.76
C ARG A 38 -14.33 -13.65 -4.08
N ARG A 39 -14.86 -14.87 -3.99
CA ARG A 39 -15.07 -15.76 -5.13
C ARG A 39 -16.10 -15.06 -6.02
N GLY A 40 -15.62 -14.55 -7.15
CA GLY A 40 -16.42 -14.03 -8.26
C GLY A 40 -17.24 -12.79 -7.91
N CYS A 41 -16.75 -11.63 -8.32
CA CYS A 41 -17.67 -10.53 -8.62
C CYS A 41 -18.74 -11.04 -9.62
N PRO A 42 -20.02 -10.64 -9.55
CA PRO A 42 -21.07 -11.09 -10.48
C PRO A 42 -20.95 -10.46 -11.88
N HIS A 43 -19.79 -9.91 -12.22
CA HIS A 43 -19.58 -9.16 -13.44
C HIS A 43 -19.28 -10.09 -14.61
N SER A 44 -19.87 -9.77 -15.76
CA SER A 44 -19.54 -10.34 -17.06
C SER A 44 -19.03 -9.21 -17.97
N PRO A 45 -17.82 -9.33 -18.57
CA PRO A 45 -16.83 -10.39 -18.36
C PRO A 45 -16.31 -10.45 -16.92
N PRO A 46 -15.71 -11.59 -16.49
CA PRO A 46 -15.18 -11.75 -15.14
C PRO A 46 -14.11 -10.69 -14.85
N CYS A 47 -14.09 -10.22 -13.60
CA CYS A 47 -13.09 -9.24 -13.18
C CYS A 47 -11.70 -9.86 -13.09
N PRO A 48 -10.64 -9.08 -13.39
CA PRO A 48 -9.28 -9.54 -13.23
C PRO A 48 -8.96 -9.81 -11.76
N ALA A 49 -8.00 -10.72 -11.53
CA ALA A 49 -7.52 -11.05 -10.21
C ALA A 49 -6.76 -9.87 -9.59
N ALA A 50 -6.81 -9.73 -8.26
CA ALA A 50 -6.18 -8.62 -7.56
C ALA A 50 -4.63 -8.66 -7.58
N ASP A 51 -4.03 -9.78 -7.92
CA ASP A 51 -2.59 -9.94 -8.11
C ASP A 51 -2.14 -9.72 -9.57
N GLY A 52 -3.07 -9.81 -10.53
CA GLY A 52 -2.84 -9.63 -11.96
C GLY A 52 -2.39 -8.21 -12.34
N ALA A 53 -1.65 -8.07 -13.43
CA ALA A 53 -1.14 -6.76 -13.88
C ALA A 53 -2.27 -5.79 -14.31
N ASP A 54 -3.43 -6.33 -14.64
CA ASP A 54 -4.66 -5.64 -15.06
C ASP A 54 -5.66 -5.44 -13.91
N ARG A 55 -5.22 -5.55 -12.65
CA ARG A 55 -6.09 -5.48 -11.46
C ARG A 55 -6.90 -4.19 -11.35
N ASP A 56 -6.42 -3.10 -11.93
CA ASP A 56 -7.06 -1.78 -11.99
C ASP A 56 -8.24 -1.73 -12.97
N ALA A 57 -8.40 -2.72 -13.86
CA ALA A 57 -9.55 -2.85 -14.76
C ALA A 57 -10.79 -3.47 -14.08
N ALA A 58 -10.70 -3.85 -12.81
CA ALA A 58 -11.86 -4.31 -12.05
C ALA A 58 -12.89 -3.18 -11.84
N ARG A 59 -14.16 -3.54 -11.67
CA ARG A 59 -15.23 -2.54 -11.54
C ARG A 59 -15.20 -1.88 -10.16
N VAL A 60 -15.43 -0.58 -10.15
CA VAL A 60 -15.53 0.21 -8.94
C VAL A 60 -16.83 -0.11 -8.20
N THR A 61 -16.74 -0.42 -6.90
CA THR A 61 -17.91 -0.64 -6.02
C THR A 61 -18.17 0.55 -5.11
N ASN A 62 -17.10 1.25 -4.69
CA ASN A 62 -17.20 2.44 -3.87
C ASN A 62 -16.22 3.48 -4.37
N GLN A 63 -16.63 4.74 -4.39
CA GLN A 63 -15.79 5.89 -4.73
C GLN A 63 -15.87 6.86 -3.57
N HIS A 64 -14.73 7.34 -3.10
CA HIS A 64 -14.65 8.31 -2.02
C HIS A 64 -13.89 9.56 -2.49
N TRP A 65 -14.62 10.48 -3.12
CA TRP A 65 -14.04 11.60 -3.85
C TRP A 65 -13.28 12.56 -2.92
N ASP A 66 -13.78 12.81 -1.70
CA ASP A 66 -13.10 13.67 -0.73
C ASP A 66 -11.78 13.09 -0.20
N GLN A 67 -11.55 11.78 -0.38
CA GLN A 67 -10.34 11.09 0.07
C GLN A 67 -9.45 10.62 -1.09
N GLY A 68 -9.90 10.76 -2.34
CA GLY A 68 -9.13 10.41 -3.54
C GLY A 68 -8.87 8.91 -3.74
N TRP A 69 -9.82 8.05 -3.36
CA TRP A 69 -9.70 6.60 -3.59
C TRP A 69 -11.02 5.94 -4.00
N SER A 70 -10.88 4.78 -4.63
CA SER A 70 -11.97 3.91 -5.07
C SER A 70 -11.70 2.45 -4.68
N LEU A 71 -12.69 1.77 -4.12
CA LEU A 71 -12.64 0.33 -3.89
C LEU A 71 -13.14 -0.41 -5.13
N LEU A 72 -12.33 -1.36 -5.62
CA LEU A 72 -12.66 -2.23 -6.72
C LEU A 72 -13.26 -3.56 -6.22
N CYS A 73 -14.07 -4.21 -7.05
CA CYS A 73 -14.77 -5.44 -6.69
C CYS A 73 -13.84 -6.65 -6.44
N ASN A 74 -12.59 -6.60 -6.93
CA ASN A 74 -11.54 -7.58 -6.61
C ASN A 74 -10.83 -7.27 -5.26
N GLY A 75 -11.26 -6.22 -4.56
CA GLY A 75 -10.75 -5.80 -3.25
C GLY A 75 -9.53 -4.89 -3.30
N VAL A 76 -9.12 -4.42 -4.49
CA VAL A 76 -8.05 -3.42 -4.63
C VAL A 76 -8.59 -2.05 -4.28
N ILE A 77 -7.84 -1.28 -3.48
CA ILE A 77 -8.06 0.16 -3.30
C ILE A 77 -7.20 0.89 -4.32
N LEU A 78 -7.83 1.57 -5.26
CA LEU A 78 -7.18 2.39 -6.28
C LEU A 78 -7.22 3.85 -5.85
N PHE A 79 -6.06 4.50 -5.82
CA PHE A 79 -5.93 5.93 -5.55
C PHE A 79 -5.94 6.73 -6.86
N ASP A 80 -6.34 8.00 -6.77
CA ASP A 80 -6.43 8.91 -7.92
C ASP A 80 -5.06 9.16 -8.58
N ASP A 81 -3.97 9.00 -7.83
CA ASP A 81 -2.60 9.12 -8.33
C ASP A 81 -2.06 7.82 -8.96
N THR A 82 -2.92 6.82 -9.20
CA THR A 82 -2.62 5.46 -9.68
C THR A 82 -1.90 4.55 -8.68
N GLY A 83 -1.76 4.97 -7.42
CA GLY A 83 -1.35 4.07 -6.34
C GLY A 83 -2.40 2.97 -6.11
N GLU A 84 -1.96 1.80 -5.66
CA GLU A 84 -2.88 0.68 -5.36
C GLU A 84 -2.53 0.05 -4.00
N ILE A 85 -3.55 -0.33 -3.23
CA ILE A 85 -3.40 -1.25 -2.09
C ILE A 85 -4.15 -2.54 -2.40
N LEU A 86 -3.42 -3.65 -2.40
CA LEU A 86 -3.97 -4.97 -2.67
C LEU A 86 -4.75 -5.49 -1.47
N PRO A 87 -5.66 -6.48 -1.65
CA PRO A 87 -6.35 -7.15 -0.54
C PRO A 87 -5.40 -7.80 0.48
N THR A 88 -4.15 -8.06 0.07
CA THR A 88 -3.08 -8.60 0.91
C THR A 88 -2.42 -7.55 1.81
N GLY A 89 -2.77 -6.27 1.65
CA GLY A 89 -2.13 -5.14 2.33
C GLY A 89 -0.85 -4.64 1.66
N ARG A 90 -0.45 -5.22 0.51
CA ARG A 90 0.70 -4.74 -0.27
C ARG A 90 0.36 -3.44 -0.98
N THR A 91 1.27 -2.46 -0.89
CA THR A 91 1.18 -1.19 -1.62
C THR A 91 1.93 -1.28 -2.95
N ILE A 92 1.34 -0.72 -4.00
CA ILE A 92 1.98 -0.48 -5.30
C ILE A 92 2.06 1.04 -5.48
N GLU A 93 3.27 1.49 -5.80
CA GLU A 93 3.57 2.91 -5.96
C GLU A 93 2.84 3.49 -7.19
N PRO A 94 2.32 4.72 -7.09
CA PRO A 94 1.88 5.55 -8.20
C PRO A 94 2.75 5.46 -9.45
N ARG A 95 2.12 5.25 -10.60
CA ARG A 95 2.76 5.25 -11.92
C ARG A 95 3.01 6.70 -12.37
N ARG A 96 3.96 7.38 -11.73
CA ARG A 96 4.38 8.71 -12.16
C ARG A 96 5.15 8.59 -13.48
N ALA A 97 4.65 9.20 -14.55
CA ALA A 97 5.44 9.38 -15.76
C ALA A 97 6.69 10.18 -15.38
N LEU A 98 7.88 9.60 -15.57
CA LEU A 98 9.11 10.37 -15.41
C LEU A 98 9.05 11.56 -16.36
N PRO A 99 9.49 12.76 -15.94
CA PRO A 99 9.56 13.90 -16.83
C PRO A 99 10.39 13.48 -18.04
N ARG A 100 9.79 13.57 -19.23
CA ARG A 100 10.53 13.38 -20.47
C ARG A 100 11.69 14.35 -20.43
N VAL A 101 12.92 13.83 -20.32
CA VAL A 101 14.12 14.65 -20.43
C VAL A 101 13.96 15.38 -21.75
N ALA A 102 13.83 16.70 -21.68
CA ALA A 102 13.72 17.51 -22.88
C ALA A 102 14.95 17.17 -23.73
N CYS A 103 14.73 16.80 -24.99
CA CYS A 103 15.82 16.71 -25.94
C CYS A 103 16.53 18.07 -25.89
N ALA A 104 17.81 18.08 -25.55
CA ALA A 104 18.55 19.32 -25.39
C ALA A 104 18.33 20.20 -26.63
N PRO A 105 18.04 21.51 -26.47
CA PRO A 105 17.89 22.37 -27.62
C PRO A 105 19.13 22.25 -28.49
N ARG A 106 18.93 22.01 -29.80
CA ARG A 106 20.02 21.95 -30.78
C ARG A 106 20.90 23.19 -30.57
N PRO A 107 22.23 23.03 -30.36
CA PRO A 107 23.10 24.18 -30.16
C PRO A 107 22.99 25.15 -31.36
N PRO A 108 23.00 26.47 -31.11
CA PRO A 108 22.88 27.44 -32.18
C PRO A 108 24.02 27.25 -33.19
N ALA A 109 23.70 27.33 -34.48
CA ALA A 109 24.71 27.22 -35.53
C ALA A 109 25.78 28.32 -35.36
N PRO A 110 27.07 28.02 -35.62
CA PRO A 110 28.12 29.03 -35.51
C PRO A 110 27.83 30.17 -36.49
N ARG A 111 27.84 31.41 -35.97
CA ARG A 111 27.65 32.61 -36.79
C ARG A 111 28.88 32.76 -37.70
N ARG A 112 28.69 32.66 -39.02
CA ARG A 112 29.76 32.88 -40.01
C ARG A 112 30.30 34.29 -39.82
N ALA A 113 31.58 34.42 -39.47
CA ALA A 113 32.24 35.71 -39.36
C ALA A 113 32.26 36.36 -40.76
N SER A 114 31.62 37.52 -40.89
CA SER A 114 31.72 38.34 -42.09
C SER A 114 33.16 38.85 -42.19
N GLN A 115 33.81 38.51 -43.29
CA GLN A 115 35.19 38.85 -43.60
C GLN A 115 35.36 40.38 -43.64
N ALA A 116 36.40 40.87 -42.97
CA ALA A 116 36.76 42.29 -42.90
C ALA A 116 37.09 42.86 -44.29
N PRO A 117 36.90 44.17 -44.52
CA PRO A 117 37.13 44.77 -45.82
C PRO A 117 38.63 44.81 -46.15
N VAL A 118 38.94 44.48 -47.40
CA VAL A 118 40.26 44.64 -48.01
C VAL A 118 40.63 46.14 -48.03
N PRO A 119 41.82 46.55 -47.55
CA PRO A 119 42.29 47.92 -47.70
C PRO A 119 42.65 48.21 -49.18
N VAL A 120 42.35 49.45 -49.59
CA VAL A 120 42.61 50.06 -50.90
C VAL A 120 44.10 50.20 -51.19
#